data_AF-A0A966I4Z5-F1
#
_entry.id   AF-A0A966I4Z5-F1
#
_cell.length_a   1.000
_cell.length_b   1.000
_cell.length_c   1.000
_cell.angle_alpha   90.00
_cell.angle_beta   90.00
_cell.angle_gamma   90.00
#
_symmetry.space_group_name_H-M   'P 1'
#
loop_
_entity.id
_entity.type
_entity.pdbx_description
1 polymer ?
#
loop_
_entity_poly.entity_id
_entity_poly.type
_entity_poly.pdbx_seq_one_letter_code
_entity_poly.pdbx_strand_id
1 'polypeptide(L)' 'QGLKAAGVEVDRRVLSDLATNDPVAFTALVEVARKNVKVS' A
#
# COMPACT_ATOMS: atom_id res chain seq x y z
N GLN A 1 2.92 -0.72 7.81
CA GLN A 1 3.49 -2.02 8.25
C GLN A 1 3.25 -3.12 7.22
N GLY A 2 2.03 -3.29 6.68
CA GLY A 2 1.73 -4.33 5.69
C GLY A 2 2.56 -4.32 4.39
N LEU A 3 2.70 -3.17 3.72
CA LEU A 3 3.52 -3.08 2.49
C LEU A 3 4.99 -3.45 2.73
N LYS A 4 5.58 -2.93 3.80
CA LYS A 4 6.96 -3.26 4.20
C LYS A 4 7.11 -4.76 4.51
N ALA A 5 6.12 -5.37 5.17
CA ALA A 5 6.12 -6.81 5.44
C ALA A 5 5.99 -7.65 4.17
N ALA A 6 5.36 -7.11 3.12
CA ALA A 6 5.33 -7.70 1.77
C ALA A 6 6.62 -7.47 0.96
N GLY A 7 7.64 -6.81 1.54
CA GLY A 7 8.86 -6.42 0.82
C GLY A 7 8.64 -5.28 -0.19
N VAL A 8 7.51 -4.58 -0.12
CA VAL A 8 7.16 -3.48 -1.02
C VAL A 8 7.54 -2.16 -0.35
N GLU A 9 8.51 -1.47 -0.94
CA GLU A 9 8.95 -0.15 -0.52
C GLU A 9 8.32 0.92 -1.44
N VAL A 10 7.62 1.88 -0.84
CA VAL A 10 6.86 2.92 -1.58
C VAL A 10 7.18 4.29 -0.99
N ASP A 11 7.50 5.27 -1.84
CA ASP A 11 7.62 6.67 -1.43
C ASP A 11 6.23 7.19 -1.02
N ARG A 12 6.16 7.83 0.16
CA ARG A 12 4.89 8.32 0.72
C ARG A 12 4.21 9.36 -0.16
N ARG A 13 4.96 10.20 -0.89
CA ARG A 13 4.42 11.19 -1.83
C ARG A 13 3.77 10.50 -3.02
N VAL A 14 4.42 9.47 -3.57
CA VAL A 14 3.84 8.66 -4.65
C VAL A 14 2.59 7.93 -4.16
N LEU A 15 2.62 7.37 -2.95
CA LEU A 15 1.45 6.71 -2.37
C LEU A 15 0.28 7.69 -2.17
N SER A 16 0.53 8.92 -1.72
CA SER A 16 -0.49 9.96 -1.57
C SER A 16 -1.06 10.43 -2.90
N ASP A 17 -0.21 10.58 -3.92
CA ASP A 17 -0.63 10.94 -5.27
C ASP A 17 -1.51 9.84 -5.88
N LEU A 18 -1.07 8.59 -5.76
CA LEU A 18 -1.82 7.41 -6.20
C LEU A 18 -3.18 7.32 -5.50
N ALA A 19 -3.26 7.58 -4.19
CA ALA A 19 -4.52 7.60 -3.46
C ALA A 19 -5.52 8.64 -3.97
N THR A 20 -5.02 9.74 -4.52
CA THR A 20 -5.83 10.88 -4.99
C THR A 20 -6.23 10.71 -6.46
N ASN A 21 -5.29 10.28 -7.30
CA ASN A 21 -5.41 10.30 -8.75
C ASN A 21 -5.66 8.91 -9.36
N ASP A 22 -5.29 7.82 -8.68
CA ASP A 22 -5.49 6.44 -9.15
C ASP A 22 -6.01 5.51 -8.01
N PRO A 23 -7.31 5.60 -7.70
CA PRO A 23 -7.91 4.79 -6.64
C PRO A 23 -7.85 3.29 -6.92
N VAL A 24 -7.75 2.86 -8.18
CA VAL A 24 -7.67 1.44 -8.54
C VAL A 24 -6.30 0.88 -8.14
N ALA A 25 -5.22 1.55 -8.55
CA ALA A 25 -3.87 1.15 -8.15
C ALA A 25 -3.67 1.25 -6.63
N PHE A 26 -4.22 2.29 -5.99
CA PHE A 26 -4.17 2.42 -4.54
C PHE A 26 -4.89 1.27 -3.82
N THR A 27 -6.07 0.85 -4.31
CA THR A 27 -6.81 -0.28 -3.74
C THR A 27 -6.01 -1.57 -3.81
N ALA A 28 -5.35 -1.84 -4.95
CA ALA A 28 -4.48 -3.02 -5.09
C ALA A 28 -3.33 -3.03 -4.08
N LEU A 29 -2.69 -1.88 -3.83
CA LEU A 29 -1.66 -1.76 -2.79
C LEU A 29 -2.22 -1.99 -1.38
N VAL A 30 -3.43 -1.49 -1.10
CA VAL A 30 -4.10 -1.72 0.18
C VAL A 30 -4.38 -3.21 0.40
N GLU A 31 -4.80 -3.95 -0.63
CA GLU A 31 -5.01 -5.41 -0.51
C GLU A 31 -3.71 -6.15 -0.22
N VAL A 32 -2.63 -5.83 -0.92
CA VAL A 32 -1.29 -6.37 -0.64
C VAL A 32 -0.88 -6.05 0.79
N ALA A 33 -1.09 -4.81 1.24
CA ALA A 33 -0.80 -4.40 2.60
C ALA A 33 -1.61 -5.19 3.63
N ARG A 34 -2.92 -5.36 3.41
CA ARG A 34 -3.82 -6.09 4.33
C ARG A 34 -3.45 -7.56 4.47
N LYS A 35 -3.09 -8.22 3.36
CA LYS A 35 -2.63 -9.62 3.38
C LYS A 35 -1.35 -9.82 4.20
N ASN A 36 -0.53 -8.78 4.33
CA ASN A 36 0.79 -8.85 4.94
C ASN A 36 0.92 -8.07 6.26
N VAL A 37 -0.12 -7.34 6.67
CA VAL A 37 -0.15 -6.71 7.98
C VAL A 37 -0.51 -7.79 8.99
N LYS A 38 0.46 -8.18 9.82
CA LYS A 38 0.18 -9.06 10.95
C LYS A 38 -0.65 -8.26 11.95
N VAL A 39 -1.92 -8.65 12.10
CA VAL A 39 -2.74 -8.22 13.23
C VAL A 39 -2.27 -9.06 14.41
N SER A 40 -1.39 -8.48 15.20
CA SER A 40 -0.87 -9.04 16.46
C SER A 40 -1.16 -8.05 17.57
#